data_AF-A0AA86UL67-F1
#
_entry.id   AF-A0AA86UL67-F1
#
_cell.length_a   1.000
_cell.length_b   1.000
_cell.length_c   1.000
_cell.angle_alpha   90.00
_cell.angle_beta   90.00
_cell.angle_gamma   90.00
#
_symmetry.space_group_name_H-M   'P 1'
#
loop_
_entity.id
_entity.type
_entity.pdbx_description
1 polymer ?
#
loop_
_entity_poly.entity_id
_entity_poly.type
_entity_poly.pdbx_seq_one_letter_code
_entity_poly.pdbx_strand_id
1 'polypeptide(L)'
;MKQLQEYIISNYKVCNSSVSNSYIKNLMQLQPKLYKQIQVDVYRGMWRFKPLFKFNQYEMCQTLQQLFEQHFMTVFVNLPREYQQQYYQGLTDIFEVVFIAFMNKEVFEYNRILNQNKQIDTEHLFKYPNVVLNHQLQLGVKLQAKFAPNFCVQVAQKVITYLQQFDPIVNAILDNVPSDIKIHMLTKFTLNCCVHETNLPHLSFTLAQFFLEQSDLTQAFLIQSLISISSRLYLPYYFDPVDPDPLFTVKSHFAPIDIAEPNNNYLDIAMQIVNGSLNSIIRNQINEEKLVVFVNYLRGNVEKCRNRKGIKVFD
;
A
#
# COMPACT_ATOMS: atom_id res chain seq x y z
N MET A 1 -6.76 9.22 -7.61
CA MET A 1 -7.70 9.84 -6.66
C MET A 1 -9.15 9.70 -7.11
N LYS A 2 -9.59 10.33 -8.22
CA LYS A 2 -10.98 10.20 -8.73
C LYS A 2 -11.43 8.75 -8.94
N GLN A 3 -10.63 7.93 -9.62
CA GLN A 3 -10.95 6.50 -9.85
C GLN A 3 -11.12 5.70 -8.55
N LEU A 4 -10.27 5.94 -7.54
CA LEU A 4 -10.40 5.32 -6.21
C LEU A 4 -11.67 5.83 -5.50
N GLN A 5 -11.95 7.13 -5.56
CA GLN A 5 -13.18 7.69 -4.99
C GLN A 5 -14.43 7.08 -5.65
N GLU A 6 -14.46 6.99 -6.98
CA GLU A 6 -15.55 6.39 -7.76
C GLU A 6 -15.74 4.91 -7.43
N TYR A 7 -14.65 4.14 -7.33
CA TYR A 7 -14.69 2.75 -6.89
C TYR A 7 -15.31 2.62 -5.49
N ILE A 8 -14.87 3.47 -4.56
CA ILE A 8 -15.34 3.46 -3.17
C ILE A 8 -16.83 3.82 -3.08
N ILE A 9 -17.25 4.86 -3.81
CA ILE A 9 -18.65 5.32 -3.86
C ILE A 9 -19.55 4.25 -4.51
N SER A 10 -19.11 3.63 -5.61
CA SER A 10 -19.90 2.60 -6.31
C SER A 10 -20.02 1.28 -5.55
N ASN A 11 -19.05 0.98 -4.66
CA ASN A 11 -19.06 -0.23 -3.83
C ASN A 11 -19.55 0.03 -2.40
N TYR A 12 -20.09 1.22 -2.15
CA TYR A 12 -20.65 1.62 -0.86
C TYR A 12 -21.93 0.82 -0.55
N LYS A 13 -22.02 0.32 0.68
CA LYS A 13 -23.28 -0.15 1.27
C LYS A 13 -23.56 0.65 2.54
N VAL A 14 -24.82 0.99 2.81
CA VAL A 14 -25.20 1.66 4.06
C VAL A 14 -24.99 0.69 5.22
N CYS A 15 -24.14 1.05 6.19
CA CYS A 15 -24.09 0.38 7.49
C CYS A 15 -24.91 1.19 8.49
N ASN A 16 -25.85 0.53 9.18
CA ASN A 16 -26.67 1.14 10.25
C ASN A 16 -25.88 1.20 11.57
N SER A 17 -24.63 1.65 11.55
CA SER A 17 -23.82 1.81 12.76
C SER A 17 -23.86 3.27 13.21
N SER A 18 -24.51 3.53 14.34
CA SER A 18 -24.38 4.81 15.04
C SER A 18 -23.00 4.90 15.68
N VAL A 19 -22.20 5.87 15.23
CA VAL A 19 -20.83 6.10 15.71
C VAL A 19 -20.89 6.69 17.12
N SER A 20 -20.18 6.09 18.07
CA SER A 20 -20.19 6.54 19.46
C SER A 20 -18.80 6.90 19.96
N ASN A 21 -18.59 8.20 20.21
CA ASN A 21 -17.32 8.76 20.70
C ASN A 21 -16.96 8.32 22.14
N SER A 22 -17.90 7.73 22.88
CA SER A 22 -17.63 7.20 24.24
C SER A 22 -16.64 6.04 24.23
N TYR A 23 -16.55 5.31 23.11
CA TYR A 23 -15.69 4.11 23.00
C TYR A 23 -14.20 4.43 22.81
N ILE A 24 -13.83 5.61 22.29
CA ILE A 24 -12.42 6.00 22.16
C ILE A 24 -11.80 6.21 23.55
N LYS A 25 -12.52 6.87 24.46
CA LYS A 25 -12.10 7.03 25.87
C LYS A 25 -11.93 5.67 26.55
N ASN A 26 -12.83 4.73 26.25
CA ASN A 26 -12.73 3.36 26.77
C ASN A 26 -11.49 2.64 26.23
N LEU A 27 -11.13 2.79 24.95
CA LEU A 27 -9.92 2.20 24.39
C LEU A 27 -8.66 2.75 25.06
N MET A 28 -8.59 4.07 25.26
CA MET A 28 -7.46 4.72 25.95
C MET A 28 -7.28 4.21 27.39
N GLN A 29 -8.39 3.97 28.09
CA GLN A 29 -8.38 3.54 29.49
C GLN A 29 -8.16 2.04 29.66
N LEU A 30 -8.83 1.20 28.84
CA LEU A 30 -8.85 -0.25 29.00
C LEU A 30 -7.73 -0.95 28.20
N GLN A 31 -7.26 -0.35 27.10
CA GLN A 31 -6.24 -0.93 26.23
C GLN A 31 -5.16 0.10 25.82
N PRO A 32 -4.46 0.72 26.81
CA PRO A 32 -3.52 1.81 26.55
C PRO A 32 -2.34 1.40 25.65
N LYS A 33 -1.89 0.14 25.72
CA LYS A 33 -0.82 -0.39 24.86
C LYS A 33 -1.21 -0.40 23.39
N LEU A 34 -2.43 -0.87 23.08
CA LEU A 34 -2.94 -0.91 21.72
C LEU A 34 -3.16 0.51 21.18
N TYR A 35 -3.76 1.39 21.98
CA TYR A 35 -3.90 2.81 21.62
C TYR A 35 -2.53 3.42 21.26
N LYS A 36 -1.51 3.18 22.09
CA LYS A 36 -0.17 3.71 21.84
C LYS A 36 0.48 3.12 20.60
N GLN A 37 0.26 1.84 20.32
CA GLN A 37 0.75 1.18 19.11
C GLN A 37 0.17 1.83 17.84
N ILE A 38 -1.17 1.99 17.79
CA ILE A 38 -1.85 2.66 16.66
C ILE A 38 -1.29 4.08 16.49
N GLN A 39 -1.16 4.82 17.58
CA GLN A 39 -0.62 6.18 17.54
C GLN A 39 0.80 6.22 16.95
N VAL A 40 1.69 5.29 17.37
CA VAL A 40 3.05 5.19 16.82
C VAL A 40 3.02 4.89 15.32
N ASP A 41 2.15 3.99 14.88
CA ASP A 41 2.04 3.64 13.46
C ASP A 41 1.54 4.82 12.62
N VAL A 42 0.53 5.56 13.10
CA VAL A 42 0.05 6.80 12.46
C VAL A 42 1.14 7.86 12.36
N TYR A 43 1.93 8.07 13.41
CA TYR A 43 3.02 9.07 13.39
C TYR A 43 4.19 8.68 12.46
N ARG A 44 4.36 7.38 12.20
CA ARG A 44 5.32 6.89 11.20
C ARG A 44 4.77 6.92 9.78
N GLY A 45 3.44 7.03 9.63
CA GLY A 45 2.74 7.10 8.35
C GLY A 45 2.62 8.52 7.79
N MET A 46 1.76 8.69 6.78
CA MET A 46 1.41 9.95 6.10
C MET A 46 2.51 10.75 5.38
N TRP A 47 3.79 10.47 5.64
CA TRP A 47 4.91 11.21 5.05
C TRP A 47 4.94 11.13 3.51
N ARG A 48 4.47 10.03 2.92
CA ARG A 48 4.35 9.85 1.46
C ARG A 48 3.36 10.83 0.80
N PHE A 49 2.46 11.43 1.58
CA PHE A 49 1.50 12.40 1.06
C PHE A 49 1.97 13.85 1.17
N LYS A 50 3.12 14.13 1.79
CA LYS A 50 3.71 15.48 1.87
C LYS A 50 3.71 16.23 0.51
N PRO A 51 4.02 15.61 -0.64
CA PRO A 51 3.99 16.29 -1.93
C PRO A 51 2.61 16.85 -2.33
N LEU A 52 1.51 16.22 -1.90
CA LEU A 52 0.14 16.67 -2.23
C LEU A 52 -0.23 18.02 -1.63
N PHE A 53 0.49 18.39 -0.59
CA PHE A 53 0.18 19.51 0.25
C PHE A 53 1.11 20.71 -0.12
N LYS A 54 2.25 20.49 -0.80
CA LYS A 54 3.24 21.56 -1.14
C LYS A 54 3.82 22.27 0.09
N PHE A 55 4.21 21.51 1.12
CA PHE A 55 4.77 22.08 2.36
C PHE A 55 6.19 21.64 2.65
N ASN A 56 6.98 22.61 3.08
CA ASN A 56 8.33 22.40 3.61
C ASN A 56 8.35 22.21 5.14
N GLN A 57 7.19 22.11 5.81
CA GLN A 57 7.11 22.22 7.28
C GLN A 57 6.64 20.93 7.97
N TYR A 58 7.37 20.55 9.02
CA TYR A 58 7.15 19.38 9.88
C TYR A 58 5.82 19.43 10.65
N GLU A 59 5.42 20.62 11.14
CA GLU A 59 4.22 20.84 11.96
C GLU A 59 2.91 20.44 11.25
N MET A 60 2.86 20.61 9.93
CA MET A 60 1.65 20.27 9.17
C MET A 60 1.47 18.75 9.03
N CYS A 61 2.57 18.00 8.97
CA CYS A 61 2.51 16.54 9.01
C CYS A 61 1.87 16.06 10.31
N GLN A 62 2.17 16.72 11.44
CA GLN A 62 1.59 16.38 12.74
C GLN A 62 0.09 16.65 12.80
N THR A 63 -0.39 17.78 12.28
CA THR A 63 -1.82 18.09 12.26
C THR A 63 -2.59 17.07 11.43
N LEU A 64 -2.07 16.73 10.25
CA LEU A 64 -2.68 15.71 9.39
C LEU A 64 -2.69 14.32 10.06
N GLN A 65 -1.60 13.95 10.73
CA GLN A 65 -1.50 12.71 11.50
C GLN A 65 -2.50 12.67 12.67
N GLN A 66 -2.70 13.78 13.38
CA GLN A 66 -3.70 13.87 14.46
C GLN A 66 -5.12 13.71 13.95
N LEU A 67 -5.46 14.35 12.82
CA LEU A 67 -6.78 14.22 12.19
C LEU A 67 -7.02 12.80 11.71
N PHE A 68 -6.01 12.18 11.11
CA PHE A 68 -6.09 10.78 10.72
C PHE A 68 -6.17 9.84 11.93
N GLU A 69 -5.42 10.08 13.01
CA GLU A 69 -5.50 9.31 14.26
C GLU A 69 -6.94 9.32 14.79
N GLN A 70 -7.56 10.50 14.90
CA GLN A 70 -8.94 10.65 15.36
C GLN A 70 -9.93 9.89 14.46
N HIS A 71 -9.79 10.05 13.15
CA HIS A 71 -10.63 9.37 12.16
C HIS A 71 -10.46 7.84 12.21
N PHE A 72 -9.22 7.36 12.21
CA PHE A 72 -8.89 5.94 12.26
C PHE A 72 -9.36 5.31 13.57
N MET A 73 -9.14 5.96 14.71
CA MET A 73 -9.63 5.49 16.01
C MET A 73 -11.15 5.39 16.01
N THR A 74 -11.85 6.37 15.43
CA THR A 74 -13.31 6.33 15.28
C THR A 74 -13.73 5.12 14.46
N VAL A 75 -13.06 4.82 13.35
CA VAL A 75 -13.38 3.64 12.56
C VAL A 75 -13.08 2.36 13.35
N PHE A 76 -11.89 2.27 13.95
CA PHE A 76 -11.39 1.08 14.62
C PHE A 76 -12.28 0.64 15.79
N VAL A 77 -12.69 1.57 16.67
CA VAL A 77 -13.56 1.24 17.82
C VAL A 77 -14.98 0.87 17.43
N ASN A 78 -15.38 1.18 16.19
CA ASN A 78 -16.69 0.81 15.65
C ASN A 78 -16.63 -0.47 14.79
N LEU A 79 -15.46 -1.11 14.63
CA LEU A 79 -15.37 -2.46 14.08
C LEU A 79 -15.98 -3.49 15.06
N PRO A 80 -16.47 -4.65 14.57
CA PRO A 80 -16.79 -5.79 15.44
C PRO A 80 -15.67 -6.11 16.45
N ARG A 81 -16.05 -6.50 17.68
CA ARG A 81 -15.12 -6.65 18.82
C ARG A 81 -13.98 -7.62 18.53
N GLU A 82 -14.28 -8.68 17.80
CA GLU A 82 -13.31 -9.67 17.34
C GLU A 82 -12.18 -9.06 16.50
N TYR A 83 -12.46 -8.01 15.73
CA TYR A 83 -11.48 -7.32 14.89
C TYR A 83 -10.70 -6.25 15.63
N GLN A 84 -11.28 -5.68 16.71
CA GLN A 84 -10.56 -4.75 17.58
C GLN A 84 -9.40 -5.43 18.33
N GLN A 85 -9.49 -6.73 18.56
CA GLN A 85 -8.44 -7.52 19.22
C GLN A 85 -7.29 -7.89 18.26
N GLN A 86 -7.49 -7.74 16.96
CA GLN A 86 -6.58 -8.17 15.90
C GLN A 86 -6.04 -6.95 15.15
N TYR A 87 -5.38 -6.06 15.87
CA TYR A 87 -4.65 -4.97 15.23
C TYR A 87 -3.35 -5.49 14.63
N TYR A 88 -3.20 -5.31 13.32
CA TYR A 88 -2.00 -5.67 12.57
C TYR A 88 -1.27 -4.40 12.13
N GLN A 89 0.04 -4.40 12.29
CA GLN A 89 0.88 -3.33 11.75
C GLN A 89 0.76 -3.31 10.22
N GLY A 90 0.51 -2.12 9.66
CA GLY A 90 0.24 -1.90 8.24
C GLY A 90 -1.25 -1.69 7.91
N LEU A 91 -2.15 -1.94 8.87
CA LEU A 91 -3.59 -1.65 8.68
C LEU A 91 -3.82 -0.16 8.44
N THR A 92 -3.10 0.71 9.14
CA THR A 92 -3.20 2.17 8.99
C THR A 92 -2.93 2.61 7.56
N ASP A 93 -2.02 1.97 6.82
CA ASP A 93 -1.59 2.47 5.52
C ASP A 93 -2.68 2.53 4.47
N ILE A 94 -3.54 1.51 4.44
CA ILE A 94 -4.66 1.45 3.50
C ILE A 94 -5.71 2.49 3.90
N PHE A 95 -5.93 2.66 5.20
CA PHE A 95 -6.86 3.67 5.73
C PHE A 95 -6.37 5.08 5.46
N GLU A 96 -5.07 5.34 5.56
CA GLU A 96 -4.44 6.62 5.20
C GLU A 96 -4.73 6.96 3.73
N VAL A 97 -4.58 5.99 2.84
CA VAL A 97 -4.82 6.20 1.40
C VAL A 97 -6.28 6.59 1.15
N VAL A 98 -7.24 5.92 1.80
CA VAL A 98 -8.67 6.28 1.68
C VAL A 98 -8.96 7.64 2.31
N PHE A 99 -8.40 7.91 3.49
CA PHE A 99 -8.54 9.19 4.19
C PHE A 99 -8.09 10.35 3.29
N ILE A 100 -6.87 10.28 2.76
CA ILE A 100 -6.31 11.33 1.89
C ILE A 100 -7.06 11.43 0.57
N ALA A 101 -7.57 10.30 0.04
CA ALA A 101 -8.33 10.32 -1.19
C ALA A 101 -9.64 11.12 -1.06
N PHE A 102 -10.29 11.12 0.11
CA PHE A 102 -11.58 11.78 0.33
C PHE A 102 -11.49 13.13 1.03
N MET A 103 -10.37 13.43 1.68
CA MET A 103 -10.17 14.69 2.38
C MET A 103 -10.22 15.87 1.39
N ASN A 104 -10.97 16.90 1.75
CA ASN A 104 -10.99 18.16 1.04
C ASN A 104 -9.75 18.98 1.41
N LYS A 105 -8.76 18.96 0.51
CA LYS A 105 -7.49 19.68 0.68
C LYS A 105 -7.68 21.19 0.83
N GLU A 106 -8.61 21.78 0.10
CA GLU A 106 -8.87 23.23 0.17
C GLU A 106 -9.43 23.62 1.54
N VAL A 107 -10.35 22.80 2.08
CA VAL A 107 -10.92 23.02 3.42
C VAL A 107 -9.86 22.81 4.51
N PHE A 108 -8.99 21.81 4.35
CA PHE A 108 -7.86 21.62 5.25
C PHE A 108 -6.94 22.85 5.25
N GLU A 109 -6.56 23.35 4.07
CA GLU A 109 -5.70 24.54 3.96
C GLU A 109 -6.35 25.82 4.47
N TYR A 110 -7.62 26.01 4.15
CA TYR A 110 -8.39 27.16 4.61
C TYR A 110 -8.48 27.20 6.14
N ASN A 111 -8.82 26.06 6.75
CA ASN A 111 -8.88 25.96 8.21
C ASN A 111 -7.50 26.15 8.84
N ARG A 112 -6.42 25.66 8.23
CA ARG A 112 -5.05 25.91 8.71
C ARG A 112 -4.71 27.41 8.75
N ILE A 113 -5.00 28.14 7.68
CA ILE A 113 -4.68 29.56 7.56
C ILE A 113 -5.44 30.40 8.61
N LEU A 114 -6.70 30.05 8.87
CA LEU A 114 -7.59 30.85 9.72
C LEU A 114 -7.63 30.41 11.18
N ASN A 115 -7.36 29.15 11.48
CA ASN A 115 -7.57 28.57 12.81
C ASN A 115 -6.26 28.08 13.44
N GLN A 116 -5.30 28.98 13.67
CA GLN A 116 -4.09 28.65 14.45
C GLN A 116 -4.37 28.09 15.86
N ASN A 117 -5.62 28.18 16.36
CA ASN A 117 -6.00 27.75 17.72
C ASN A 117 -7.35 26.98 17.82
N LYS A 118 -8.02 26.62 16.71
CA LYS A 118 -9.28 25.83 16.79
C LYS A 118 -9.06 24.41 16.28
N GLN A 119 -9.59 23.45 17.03
CA GLN A 119 -9.60 22.03 16.69
C GLN A 119 -10.35 21.85 15.35
N ILE A 120 -9.65 21.37 14.32
CA ILE A 120 -10.27 21.02 13.04
C ILE A 120 -11.10 19.76 13.27
N ASP A 121 -12.40 19.83 13.00
CA ASP A 121 -13.29 18.67 13.06
C ASP A 121 -13.14 17.81 11.80
N THR A 122 -12.94 16.51 11.99
CA THR A 122 -12.90 15.51 10.94
C THR A 122 -14.16 15.48 10.06
N GLU A 123 -15.34 15.82 10.60
CA GLU A 123 -16.59 15.82 9.81
C GLU A 123 -16.57 16.88 8.69
N HIS A 124 -15.97 18.04 8.95
CA HIS A 124 -15.86 19.13 7.99
C HIS A 124 -14.76 18.92 6.95
N LEU A 125 -13.85 17.97 7.18
CA LEU A 125 -12.79 17.63 6.22
C LEU A 125 -13.29 16.84 5.02
N PHE A 126 -14.45 16.18 5.14
CA PHE A 126 -14.98 15.35 4.07
C PHE A 126 -16.22 15.97 3.46
N LYS A 127 -16.32 15.91 2.12
CA LYS A 127 -17.58 16.24 1.43
C LYS A 127 -18.70 15.24 1.80
N TYR A 128 -18.33 14.00 2.13
CA TYR A 128 -19.24 12.91 2.45
C TYR A 128 -18.75 12.09 3.67
N PRO A 129 -18.73 12.66 4.88
CA PRO A 129 -18.08 12.04 6.05
C PRO A 129 -18.65 10.65 6.37
N ASN A 130 -19.97 10.49 6.32
CA ASN A 130 -20.64 9.21 6.56
C ASN A 130 -20.29 8.14 5.51
N VAL A 131 -20.10 8.52 4.24
CA VAL A 131 -19.71 7.58 3.18
C VAL A 131 -18.30 7.08 3.43
N VAL A 132 -17.37 7.98 3.76
CA VAL A 132 -15.97 7.64 4.06
C VAL A 132 -15.88 6.73 5.27
N LEU A 133 -16.57 7.09 6.36
CA LEU A 133 -16.57 6.34 7.61
C LEU A 133 -17.11 4.92 7.44
N ASN A 134 -18.31 4.78 6.85
CA ASN A 134 -18.92 3.48 6.58
C ASN A 134 -18.10 2.64 5.60
N HIS A 135 -17.50 3.25 4.58
CA HIS A 135 -16.62 2.52 3.69
C HIS A 135 -15.37 2.00 4.41
N GLN A 136 -14.75 2.82 5.26
CA GLN A 136 -13.60 2.38 6.04
C GLN A 136 -13.96 1.30 7.08
N LEU A 137 -15.17 1.30 7.62
CA LEU A 137 -15.67 0.20 8.45
C LEU A 137 -15.76 -1.11 7.64
N GLN A 138 -16.35 -1.07 6.45
CA GLN A 138 -16.44 -2.23 5.56
C GLN A 138 -15.06 -2.71 5.10
N LEU A 139 -14.17 -1.76 4.82
CA LEU A 139 -12.79 -2.02 4.49
C LEU A 139 -12.10 -2.74 5.65
N GLY A 140 -12.24 -2.27 6.89
CA GLY A 140 -11.70 -2.93 8.07
C GLY A 140 -12.16 -4.38 8.19
N VAL A 141 -13.45 -4.65 8.01
CA VAL A 141 -14.00 -6.02 8.02
C VAL A 141 -13.42 -6.87 6.89
N LYS A 142 -13.37 -6.35 5.66
CA LYS A 142 -12.80 -7.07 4.50
C LYS A 142 -11.32 -7.37 4.66
N LEU A 143 -10.58 -6.43 5.24
CA LEU A 143 -9.14 -6.52 5.39
C LEU A 143 -8.74 -7.56 6.44
N GLN A 144 -9.54 -7.79 7.48
CA GLN A 144 -9.21 -8.78 8.52
C GLN A 144 -8.92 -10.18 7.97
N ALA A 145 -9.70 -10.64 6.98
CA ALA A 145 -9.43 -11.90 6.29
C ALA A 145 -8.09 -11.89 5.54
N LYS A 146 -7.65 -10.73 5.06
CA LYS A 146 -6.38 -10.53 4.34
C LYS A 146 -5.17 -10.30 5.25
N PHE A 147 -5.39 -9.91 6.50
CA PHE A 147 -4.34 -9.72 7.50
C PHE A 147 -4.09 -10.95 8.37
N ALA A 148 -4.90 -12.01 8.20
CA ALA A 148 -4.64 -13.30 8.83
C ALA A 148 -3.24 -13.83 8.40
N PRO A 149 -2.35 -14.22 9.34
CA PRO A 149 -0.99 -14.66 8.99
C PRO A 149 -0.95 -15.75 7.91
N ASN A 150 -1.89 -16.70 7.96
CA ASN A 150 -1.99 -17.77 6.98
C ASN A 150 -2.27 -17.25 5.56
N PHE A 151 -3.09 -16.19 5.42
CA PHE A 151 -3.36 -15.58 4.12
C PHE A 151 -2.10 -14.92 3.55
N CYS A 152 -1.39 -14.13 4.35
CA CYS A 152 -0.17 -13.45 3.89
C CYS A 152 0.91 -14.45 3.46
N VAL A 153 1.05 -15.56 4.19
CA VAL A 153 1.96 -16.65 3.85
C VAL A 153 1.56 -17.31 2.53
N GLN A 154 0.27 -17.58 2.31
CA GLN A 154 -0.22 -18.15 1.05
C GLN A 154 0.04 -17.22 -0.15
N VAL A 155 -0.19 -15.91 0.00
CA VAL A 155 0.13 -14.93 -1.06
C VAL A 155 1.63 -14.89 -1.31
N ALA A 156 2.47 -14.88 -0.27
CA ALA A 156 3.93 -14.92 -0.42
C ALA A 156 4.42 -16.18 -1.16
N GLN A 157 3.83 -17.34 -0.88
CA GLN A 157 4.14 -18.59 -1.60
C GLN A 157 3.75 -18.51 -3.08
N LYS A 158 2.60 -17.90 -3.40
CA LYS A 158 2.19 -17.64 -4.79
C LYS A 158 3.17 -16.70 -5.50
N VAL A 159 3.66 -15.66 -4.81
CA VAL A 159 4.70 -14.76 -5.35
C VAL A 159 5.97 -15.53 -5.72
N ILE A 160 6.44 -16.42 -4.83
CA ILE A 160 7.62 -17.27 -5.10
C ILE A 160 7.37 -18.17 -6.32
N THR A 161 6.19 -18.79 -6.40
CA THR A 161 5.82 -19.63 -7.54
C THR A 161 5.86 -18.85 -8.86
N TYR A 162 5.35 -17.62 -8.86
CA TYR A 162 5.41 -16.75 -10.04
C TYR A 162 6.83 -16.27 -10.36
N LEU A 163 7.68 -16.02 -9.36
CA LEU A 163 9.08 -15.71 -9.61
C LEU A 163 9.78 -16.89 -10.29
N GLN A 164 9.54 -18.12 -9.83
CA GLN A 164 10.08 -19.33 -10.48
C GLN A 164 9.63 -19.47 -11.93
N GLN A 165 8.36 -19.18 -12.21
CA GLN A 165 7.76 -19.38 -13.53
C GLN A 165 8.09 -18.25 -14.52
N PHE A 166 8.08 -17.00 -14.07
CA PHE A 166 8.11 -15.82 -14.93
C PHE A 166 9.38 -14.97 -14.78
N ASP A 167 10.21 -15.21 -13.76
CA ASP A 167 11.47 -14.50 -13.58
C ASP A 167 12.55 -15.37 -12.91
N PRO A 168 13.07 -16.38 -13.65
CA PRO A 168 14.02 -17.34 -13.11
C PRO A 168 15.32 -16.69 -12.63
N ILE A 169 15.68 -15.50 -13.14
CA ILE A 169 16.88 -14.77 -12.72
C ILE A 169 16.69 -14.24 -11.30
N VAL A 170 15.61 -13.50 -11.03
CA VAL A 170 15.33 -13.02 -9.66
C VAL A 170 15.11 -14.20 -8.72
N ASN A 171 14.41 -15.25 -9.16
CA ASN A 171 14.24 -16.44 -8.35
C ASN A 171 15.58 -17.10 -7.97
N ALA A 172 16.51 -17.26 -8.92
CA ALA A 172 17.82 -17.85 -8.65
C ALA A 172 18.62 -17.06 -7.60
N ILE A 173 18.50 -15.73 -7.57
CA ILE A 173 19.14 -14.91 -6.54
C ILE A 173 18.49 -15.18 -5.18
N LEU A 174 17.16 -15.22 -5.13
CA LEU A 174 16.41 -15.51 -3.90
C LEU A 174 16.57 -16.95 -3.42
N ASP A 175 16.88 -17.92 -4.28
CA ASP A 175 17.06 -19.32 -3.89
C ASP A 175 18.22 -19.57 -2.93
N ASN A 176 19.15 -18.62 -2.83
CA ASN A 176 20.21 -18.64 -1.83
C ASN A 176 19.75 -18.20 -0.42
N VAL A 177 18.50 -17.75 -0.28
CA VAL A 177 17.89 -17.34 1.00
C VAL A 177 17.00 -18.46 1.55
N PRO A 178 17.07 -18.78 2.85
CA PRO A 178 16.18 -19.74 3.50
C PRO A 178 14.69 -19.44 3.23
N SER A 179 13.89 -20.50 3.02
CA SER A 179 12.50 -20.36 2.56
C SER A 179 11.61 -19.61 3.54
N ASP A 180 11.82 -19.79 4.84
CA ASP A 180 11.11 -19.10 5.91
C ASP A 180 11.41 -17.59 5.90
N ILE A 181 12.68 -17.22 5.71
CA ILE A 181 13.11 -15.82 5.58
C ILE A 181 12.50 -15.20 4.31
N LYS A 182 12.56 -15.91 3.17
CA LYS A 182 11.92 -15.45 1.92
C LYS A 182 10.44 -15.15 2.09
N ILE A 183 9.69 -16.08 2.69
CA ILE A 183 8.26 -15.91 2.93
C ILE A 183 8.04 -14.68 3.82
N HIS A 184 8.80 -14.55 4.90
CA HIS A 184 8.68 -13.41 5.81
C HIS A 184 8.94 -12.07 5.08
N MET A 185 9.99 -11.98 4.27
CA MET A 185 10.32 -10.79 3.48
C MET A 185 9.18 -10.38 2.52
N LEU A 186 8.46 -11.34 1.96
CA LEU A 186 7.38 -11.10 1.00
C LEU A 186 6.04 -10.79 1.66
N THR A 187 5.78 -11.28 2.88
CA THR A 187 4.49 -11.07 3.58
C THR A 187 4.15 -9.59 3.75
N LYS A 188 5.15 -8.72 3.96
CA LYS A 188 4.95 -7.27 4.14
C LYS A 188 4.21 -6.61 2.96
N PHE A 189 4.43 -7.06 1.72
CA PHE A 189 3.78 -6.48 0.54
C PHE A 189 2.28 -6.77 0.49
N THR A 190 1.89 -7.91 1.05
CA THR A 190 0.48 -8.27 1.17
C THR A 190 -0.16 -7.45 2.28
N LEU A 191 0.51 -7.32 3.43
CA LEU A 191 0.05 -6.54 4.58
C LEU A 191 -0.14 -5.06 4.23
N ASN A 192 0.81 -4.45 3.54
CA ASN A 192 0.75 -3.03 3.21
C ASN A 192 0.21 -2.75 1.79
N CYS A 193 -0.22 -3.76 1.03
CA CYS A 193 -0.68 -3.58 -0.36
C CYS A 193 0.33 -2.85 -1.27
N CYS A 194 1.63 -3.03 -1.00
CA CYS A 194 2.75 -2.28 -1.59
C CYS A 194 2.69 -0.75 -1.42
N VAL A 195 1.74 -0.18 -0.66
CA VAL A 195 1.57 1.28 -0.59
C VAL A 195 2.68 1.98 0.20
N HIS A 196 3.38 1.22 1.04
CA HIS A 196 4.53 1.68 1.83
C HIS A 196 5.83 1.74 1.03
N GLU A 197 5.84 1.09 -0.13
CA GLU A 197 7.00 1.02 -0.99
C GLU A 197 7.08 2.22 -1.95
N THR A 198 6.12 3.15 -1.84
CA THR A 198 5.98 4.33 -2.69
C THR A 198 5.89 5.63 -1.90
N ASN A 199 6.62 6.64 -2.35
CA ASN A 199 6.50 8.03 -1.91
C ASN A 199 5.56 8.85 -2.79
N LEU A 200 5.02 8.23 -3.85
CA LEU A 200 4.18 8.85 -4.85
C LEU A 200 2.71 8.62 -4.49
N PRO A 201 1.97 9.66 -4.13
CA PRO A 201 0.57 9.55 -3.74
C PRO A 201 -0.30 8.88 -4.80
N HIS A 202 -0.08 9.21 -6.08
CA HIS A 202 -0.86 8.67 -7.20
C HIS A 202 -0.73 7.16 -7.30
N LEU A 203 0.50 6.66 -7.19
CA LEU A 203 0.77 5.23 -7.17
C LEU A 203 0.18 4.56 -5.92
N SER A 204 0.25 5.18 -4.74
CA SER A 204 -0.41 4.64 -3.54
C SER A 204 -1.92 4.47 -3.74
N PHE A 205 -2.59 5.44 -4.39
CA PHE A 205 -4.02 5.32 -4.70
C PHE A 205 -4.30 4.16 -5.68
N THR A 206 -3.49 4.02 -6.73
CA THR A 206 -3.66 2.96 -7.74
C THR A 206 -3.42 1.58 -7.14
N LEU A 207 -2.36 1.41 -6.34
CA LEU A 207 -2.05 0.16 -5.66
C LEU A 207 -3.16 -0.21 -4.68
N ALA A 208 -3.58 0.72 -3.82
CA ALA A 208 -4.69 0.47 -2.90
C ALA A 208 -5.95 0.05 -3.66
N GLN A 209 -6.34 0.77 -4.71
CA GLN A 209 -7.48 0.40 -5.55
C GLN A 209 -7.36 -1.03 -6.09
N PHE A 210 -6.21 -1.36 -6.69
CA PHE A 210 -5.94 -2.69 -7.24
C PHE A 210 -6.06 -3.78 -6.19
N PHE A 211 -5.44 -3.61 -5.01
CA PHE A 211 -5.51 -4.58 -3.93
C PHE A 211 -6.93 -4.76 -3.37
N LEU A 212 -7.79 -3.74 -3.45
CA LEU A 212 -9.18 -3.84 -3.03
C LEU A 212 -10.09 -4.50 -4.08
N GLU A 213 -9.76 -4.40 -5.36
CA GLU A 213 -10.55 -4.94 -6.47
C GLU A 213 -10.17 -6.37 -6.86
N GLN A 214 -8.90 -6.73 -6.74
CA GLN A 214 -8.35 -7.91 -7.39
C GLN A 214 -8.27 -9.13 -6.48
N SER A 215 -8.20 -10.31 -7.09
CA SER A 215 -8.00 -11.58 -6.38
C SER A 215 -6.60 -11.67 -5.79
N ASP A 216 -6.43 -12.52 -4.80
CA ASP A 216 -5.15 -12.87 -4.17
C ASP A 216 -4.12 -13.42 -5.19
N LEU A 217 -4.55 -14.22 -6.18
CA LEU A 217 -3.67 -14.65 -7.29
C LEU A 217 -3.16 -13.46 -8.12
N THR A 218 -4.05 -12.53 -8.44
CA THR A 218 -3.71 -11.32 -9.19
C THR A 218 -2.78 -10.41 -8.37
N GLN A 219 -3.02 -10.30 -7.07
CA GLN A 219 -2.17 -9.53 -6.15
C GLN A 219 -0.76 -10.13 -6.08
N ALA A 220 -0.64 -11.45 -5.95
CA ALA A 220 0.65 -12.13 -5.98
C ALA A 220 1.41 -11.89 -7.29
N PHE A 221 0.72 -11.92 -8.44
CA PHE A 221 1.33 -11.63 -9.73
C PHE A 221 1.84 -10.18 -9.83
N LEU A 222 1.06 -9.22 -9.34
CA LEU A 222 1.49 -7.81 -9.28
C LEU A 222 2.73 -7.65 -8.39
N ILE A 223 2.72 -8.23 -7.19
CA ILE A 223 3.86 -8.15 -6.26
C ILE A 223 5.12 -8.73 -6.92
N GLN A 224 5.01 -9.90 -7.55
CA GLN A 224 6.11 -10.51 -8.29
C GLN A 224 6.61 -9.58 -9.40
N SER A 225 5.71 -9.07 -10.24
CA SER A 225 6.06 -8.18 -11.35
C SER A 225 6.77 -6.90 -10.88
N LEU A 226 6.31 -6.33 -9.76
CA LEU A 226 6.95 -5.18 -9.13
C LEU A 226 8.36 -5.53 -8.66
N ILE A 227 8.56 -6.64 -7.95
CA ILE A 227 9.89 -7.08 -7.54
C ILE A 227 10.80 -7.28 -8.76
N SER A 228 10.32 -7.95 -9.80
CA SER A 228 11.08 -8.26 -11.02
C SER A 228 11.56 -7.03 -11.77
N ILE A 229 10.65 -6.08 -12.02
CA ILE A 229 10.99 -4.81 -12.68
C ILE A 229 11.91 -4.02 -11.77
N SER A 230 11.59 -3.97 -10.48
CA SER A 230 12.34 -3.15 -9.56
C SER A 230 13.79 -3.62 -9.43
N SER A 231 14.00 -4.92 -9.38
CA SER A 231 15.33 -5.51 -9.27
C SER A 231 16.21 -5.16 -10.48
N ARG A 232 15.67 -5.18 -11.69
CA ARG A 232 16.40 -4.81 -12.92
C ARG A 232 16.79 -3.34 -12.97
N LEU A 233 15.90 -2.47 -12.48
CA LEU A 233 16.16 -1.04 -12.44
C LEU A 233 17.19 -0.65 -11.37
N TYR A 234 17.19 -1.37 -10.25
CA TYR A 234 18.08 -1.09 -9.14
C TYR A 234 19.44 -1.79 -9.30
N LEU A 235 19.47 -3.05 -9.71
CA LEU A 235 20.67 -3.87 -9.73
C LEU A 235 21.05 -4.30 -11.16
N PRO A 236 21.20 -3.36 -12.12
CA PRO A 236 21.39 -3.68 -13.53
C PRO A 236 22.60 -4.58 -13.79
N TYR A 237 23.63 -4.51 -12.93
CA TYR A 237 24.83 -5.37 -13.02
C TYR A 237 24.55 -6.87 -12.87
N TYR A 238 23.45 -7.24 -12.21
CA TYR A 238 23.04 -8.64 -12.00
C TYR A 238 22.12 -9.17 -13.11
N PHE A 239 21.74 -8.31 -14.07
CA PHE A 239 20.87 -8.67 -15.18
C PHE A 239 21.62 -8.42 -16.49
N ASP A 240 21.63 -9.41 -17.38
CA ASP A 240 22.30 -9.26 -18.68
C ASP A 240 21.67 -8.10 -19.48
N PRO A 241 22.51 -7.24 -20.11
CA PRO A 241 22.33 -6.68 -21.43
C PRO A 241 21.02 -6.96 -22.12
N VAL A 242 20.89 -8.25 -22.38
CA VAL A 242 19.99 -9.01 -23.23
C VAL A 242 19.08 -9.91 -22.42
N ASP A 243 18.28 -9.32 -21.54
CA ASP A 243 17.13 -10.02 -20.96
C ASP A 243 16.21 -10.52 -22.10
N PRO A 244 15.96 -11.84 -22.22
CA PRO A 244 15.17 -12.41 -23.30
C PRO A 244 13.66 -12.26 -23.13
N ASP A 245 13.14 -11.81 -21.99
CA ASP A 245 11.69 -11.68 -21.79
C ASP A 245 11.16 -10.30 -22.23
N PRO A 246 10.39 -10.19 -23.34
CA PRO A 246 9.82 -8.93 -23.83
C PRO A 246 8.86 -8.25 -22.84
N LEU A 247 8.31 -8.95 -21.84
CA LEU A 247 7.50 -8.35 -20.77
C LEU A 247 8.34 -7.50 -19.81
N PHE A 248 9.62 -7.83 -19.67
CA PHE A 248 10.55 -7.21 -18.72
C PHE A 248 11.81 -6.64 -19.39
N THR A 249 11.86 -6.64 -20.73
CA THR A 249 12.93 -6.01 -21.52
C THR A 249 12.80 -4.48 -21.40
N VAL A 250 13.19 -3.95 -20.25
CA VAL A 250 13.29 -2.53 -19.96
C VAL A 250 14.61 -1.99 -20.57
N LYS A 251 14.88 -2.27 -21.85
CA LYS A 251 16.21 -2.02 -22.44
C LYS A 251 16.50 -0.57 -22.85
N SER A 252 15.56 0.38 -22.75
CA SER A 252 15.81 1.71 -23.34
C SER A 252 15.18 2.90 -22.64
N HIS A 253 14.52 2.72 -21.50
CA HIS A 253 13.66 3.78 -20.95
C HIS A 253 13.97 4.21 -19.52
N PHE A 254 14.90 3.56 -18.83
CA PHE A 254 15.20 3.88 -17.45
C PHE A 254 16.72 3.97 -17.30
N ALA A 255 17.19 5.09 -16.75
CA ALA A 255 18.60 5.23 -16.42
C ALA A 255 18.91 4.30 -15.24
N PRO A 256 19.93 3.43 -15.33
CA PRO A 256 20.39 2.68 -14.18
C PRO A 256 20.73 3.64 -13.03
N ILE A 257 20.33 3.29 -11.81
CA ILE A 257 20.73 4.05 -10.62
C ILE A 257 22.17 3.66 -10.31
N ASP A 258 23.04 4.64 -10.09
CA ASP A 258 24.44 4.42 -9.72
C ASP A 258 24.48 3.86 -8.29
N ILE A 259 24.89 2.61 -8.12
CA ILE A 259 25.00 1.97 -6.81
C ILE A 259 26.45 1.55 -6.58
N ALA A 260 26.91 1.74 -5.34
CA ALA A 260 28.20 1.27 -4.85
C ALA A 260 28.43 -0.23 -5.12
N GLU A 261 29.71 -0.62 -5.17
CA GLU A 261 30.22 -1.95 -5.54
C GLU A 261 29.40 -3.15 -4.99
N PRO A 262 29.34 -4.27 -5.74
CA PRO A 262 28.56 -5.44 -5.37
C PRO A 262 28.96 -5.99 -3.99
N ASN A 263 28.00 -6.00 -3.06
CA ASN A 263 28.12 -6.69 -1.78
C ASN A 263 27.94 -8.20 -2.00
N ASN A 264 28.87 -9.04 -1.55
CA ASN A 264 28.85 -10.50 -1.78
C ASN A 264 27.88 -11.26 -0.85
N ASN A 265 27.17 -10.58 0.05
CA ASN A 265 26.19 -11.21 0.92
C ASN A 265 24.84 -11.39 0.20
N TYR A 266 24.49 -12.64 -0.13
CA TYR A 266 23.23 -12.99 -0.80
C TYR A 266 21.97 -12.52 -0.06
N LEU A 267 21.99 -12.50 1.28
CA LEU A 267 20.86 -11.97 2.05
C LEU A 267 20.71 -10.46 1.86
N ASP A 268 21.82 -9.72 1.81
CA ASP A 268 21.79 -8.28 1.58
C ASP A 268 21.34 -7.98 0.14
N ILE A 269 21.82 -8.73 -0.85
CA ILE A 269 21.37 -8.62 -2.25
C ILE A 269 19.87 -8.92 -2.32
N ALA A 270 19.40 -10.01 -1.72
CA ALA A 270 17.98 -10.37 -1.69
C ALA A 270 17.14 -9.30 -0.98
N MET A 271 17.63 -8.76 0.13
CA MET A 271 16.97 -7.66 0.83
C MET A 271 16.97 -6.38 -0.01
N GLN A 272 17.96 -6.13 -0.85
CA GLN A 272 17.98 -5.00 -1.80
C GLN A 272 17.02 -5.23 -2.97
N ILE A 273 16.97 -6.43 -3.54
CA ILE A 273 16.01 -6.87 -4.57
C ILE A 273 14.57 -6.73 -4.08
N VAL A 274 14.31 -7.12 -2.83
CA VAL A 274 12.96 -7.15 -2.28
C VAL A 274 12.59 -5.79 -1.66
N ASN A 275 13.43 -5.21 -0.80
CA ASN A 275 13.12 -3.97 -0.06
C ASN A 275 13.73 -2.71 -0.68
N GLY A 276 14.94 -2.79 -1.22
CA GLY A 276 15.70 -1.65 -1.72
C GLY A 276 15.17 -1.12 -3.05
N SER A 277 14.80 -2.02 -3.95
CA SER A 277 14.44 -1.76 -5.34
C SER A 277 13.11 -1.01 -5.48
N LEU A 278 12.11 -1.40 -4.69
CA LEU A 278 10.79 -0.81 -4.66
C LEU A 278 10.86 0.62 -4.07
N ASN A 279 11.56 0.79 -2.94
CA ASN A 279 11.77 2.10 -2.30
C ASN A 279 12.63 3.08 -3.11
N SER A 280 13.55 2.59 -3.95
CA SER A 280 14.50 3.43 -4.71
C SER A 280 13.95 3.90 -6.06
N ILE A 281 13.20 3.08 -6.77
CA ILE A 281 12.61 3.44 -8.08
C ILE A 281 11.56 4.51 -7.95
N ILE A 282 10.91 4.57 -6.79
CA ILE A 282 9.78 5.45 -6.55
C ILE A 282 10.22 6.79 -5.91
N ARG A 283 11.52 6.94 -5.61
CA ARG A 283 12.12 8.24 -5.27
C ARG A 283 12.52 9.06 -6.50
N ASN A 284 12.62 8.44 -7.69
CA ASN A 284 12.95 9.13 -8.93
C ASN A 284 11.69 9.38 -9.78
N GLN A 285 11.26 10.64 -9.87
CA GLN A 285 10.07 11.10 -10.63
C GLN A 285 10.05 10.62 -12.10
N ILE A 286 11.23 10.38 -12.70
CA ILE A 286 11.41 9.90 -14.08
C ILE A 286 10.70 8.55 -14.35
N ASN A 287 10.44 7.78 -13.29
CA ASN A 287 9.89 6.43 -13.39
C ASN A 287 8.39 6.35 -13.06
N GLU A 288 7.78 7.45 -12.60
CA GLU A 288 6.38 7.49 -12.13
C GLU A 288 5.37 7.16 -13.25
N GLU A 289 5.41 7.90 -14.35
CA GLU A 289 4.44 7.75 -15.45
C GLU A 289 4.49 6.34 -16.03
N LYS A 290 5.70 5.78 -16.18
CA LYS A 290 5.90 4.43 -16.72
C LYS A 290 5.41 3.35 -15.76
N LEU A 291 5.62 3.52 -14.45
CA LEU A 291 5.14 2.56 -13.46
C LEU A 291 3.61 2.62 -13.33
N VAL A 292 3.00 3.81 -13.42
CA VAL A 292 1.55 3.97 -13.48
C VAL A 292 0.97 3.33 -14.75
N VAL A 293 1.59 3.57 -15.91
CA VAL A 293 1.21 2.92 -17.18
C VAL A 293 1.34 1.40 -17.06
N PHE A 294 2.41 0.91 -16.44
CA PHE A 294 2.62 -0.52 -16.23
C PHE A 294 1.57 -1.14 -15.29
N VAL A 295 1.29 -0.53 -14.13
CA VAL A 295 0.24 -1.01 -13.22
C VAL A 295 -1.14 -0.98 -13.89
N ASN A 296 -1.43 0.04 -14.69
CA ASN A 296 -2.65 0.12 -15.48
C ASN A 296 -2.68 -0.91 -16.63
N TYR A 297 -1.54 -1.20 -17.26
CA TYR A 297 -1.38 -2.25 -18.27
C TYR A 297 -1.62 -3.63 -17.65
N LEU A 298 -1.03 -3.91 -16.49
CA LEU A 298 -1.29 -5.13 -15.72
C LEU A 298 -2.77 -5.26 -15.38
N ARG A 299 -3.40 -4.18 -14.87
CA ARG A 299 -4.84 -4.15 -14.60
C ARG A 299 -5.67 -4.48 -15.86
N GLY A 300 -5.37 -3.82 -16.98
CA GLY A 300 -6.06 -4.03 -18.25
C GLY A 300 -5.86 -5.43 -18.83
N ASN A 301 -4.69 -6.05 -18.64
CA ASN A 301 -4.45 -7.43 -19.09
C ASN A 301 -5.08 -8.47 -18.18
N VAL A 302 -5.10 -8.25 -16.87
CA VAL A 302 -5.86 -9.10 -15.94
C VAL A 302 -7.36 -9.08 -16.31
N GLU A 303 -7.92 -7.91 -16.62
CA GLU A 303 -9.32 -7.79 -17.05
C GLU A 303 -9.57 -8.45 -18.42
N LYS A 304 -8.64 -8.30 -19.38
CA LYS A 304 -8.74 -8.97 -20.69
C LYS A 304 -8.62 -10.49 -20.58
N CYS A 305 -7.77 -11.01 -19.69
CA CYS A 305 -7.64 -12.44 -19.42
C CYS A 305 -8.89 -13.01 -18.74
N ARG A 306 -9.55 -12.24 -17.85
CA ARG A 306 -10.85 -12.62 -17.26
C ARG A 306 -11.98 -12.67 -18.29
N ASN A 307 -11.99 -11.75 -19.26
CA ASN A 307 -13.06 -11.63 -20.26
C ASN A 307 -12.89 -12.57 -21.47
N ARG A 308 -11.69 -13.12 -21.70
CA ARG A 308 -11.47 -14.20 -22.66
C ARG A 308 -11.67 -15.55 -21.97
N LYS A 309 -12.89 -16.07 -22.03
CA LYS A 309 -13.15 -17.51 -21.79
C LYS A 309 -12.25 -18.32 -22.74
N GLY A 310 -11.08 -18.77 -22.30
CA GLY A 310 -10.24 -19.66 -23.10
C GLY A 310 -8.72 -19.57 -23.00
N ILE A 311 -8.14 -18.63 -22.24
CA ILE A 311 -6.72 -18.74 -21.89
C ILE A 311 -6.63 -19.13 -20.41
N LYS A 312 -6.36 -20.41 -20.17
CA LYS A 312 -6.00 -20.93 -18.84
C LYS A 312 -4.61 -20.43 -18.45
N VAL A 313 -4.53 -19.19 -17.98
CA VAL A 313 -3.34 -18.67 -17.27
C VAL A 313 -3.55 -18.68 -15.75
N PHE A 314 -4.80 -18.85 -15.30
CA PHE A 314 -5.20 -18.72 -13.90
C PHE A 314 -6.19 -19.81 -13.47
N ASP A 315 -5.87 -21.08 -13.74
CA ASP A 315 -6.49 -22.22 -13.03
C ASP A 315 -5.56 -22.65 -11.89
#